data_AF-A0A9D8WD76-F1
#
_entry.id   AF-A0A9D8WD76-F1
#
_cell.length_a   1.000
_cell.length_b   1.000
_cell.length_c   1.000
_cell.angle_alpha   90.00
_cell.angle_beta   90.00
_cell.angle_gamma   90.00
#
_symmetry.space_group_name_H-M   'P 1'
#
loop_
_entity.id
_entity.type
_entity.pdbx_description
1 polymer ?
#
loop_
_entity_poly.entity_id
_entity_poly.type
_entity_poly.pdbx_seq_one_letter_code
_entity_poly.pdbx_strand_id
1 'polypeptide(L)'
;MPFSATRDAENYWRTRYGLPPDADNDKILKDKAARDIGPSAKSASRKKRLINNAFPSPRRRRWRIWLAVSLFVLSGAAYVALQPDDRDAAPSGPERISAHAGNADGRVEPDTAAADFDVALDEFSSAREASVVALRGYLLTEGEGFRQEWLDATVRLQSAATALEAHSANWTDGQRLVEFVEAKRLLASLLAEERAVASIAGTVNRYPGLQLYTEDVRPALAEAQALCGEAMSAMLAVSSPDEVGPVGPFATFRGELENLKEEVGRYIVASGRTDPPASASDENFSAMRSTLVSVHEQVPHDVRPQIERLISLLGVMEEKLGRIIALRADERWDYARYAFETRILPLAGKLEEIAAGWNDAK
;
A
#
# COMPACT_ATOMS: atom_id res chain seq x y z
N MET A 1 -6.63 18.89 10.79
CA MET A 1 -7.26 17.68 10.22
C MET A 1 -6.68 17.44 8.83
N PRO A 2 -6.01 16.30 8.60
CA PRO A 2 -5.95 15.71 7.27
C PRO A 2 -6.20 14.18 7.34
N PHE A 3 -7.40 13.72 6.95
CA PHE A 3 -7.77 12.30 6.89
C PHE A 3 -8.32 11.88 5.52
N SER A 4 -8.14 12.69 4.47
CA SER A 4 -8.79 12.44 3.18
C SER A 4 -7.94 11.72 2.12
N ALA A 5 -6.61 11.60 2.31
CA ALA A 5 -5.75 10.92 1.34
C ALA A 5 -5.61 9.41 1.58
N THR A 6 -5.79 8.95 2.82
CA THR A 6 -5.66 7.53 3.20
C THR A 6 -6.88 6.71 2.80
N ARG A 7 -8.07 7.30 2.83
CA ARG A 7 -9.33 6.58 2.66
C ARG A 7 -9.59 6.12 1.21
N ASP A 8 -9.11 6.86 0.22
CA ASP A 8 -9.24 6.48 -1.19
C ASP A 8 -8.22 5.40 -1.58
N ALA A 9 -7.00 5.46 -1.03
CA ALA A 9 -6.03 4.38 -1.16
C ALA A 9 -6.55 3.09 -0.49
N GLU A 10 -7.03 3.21 0.75
CA GLU A 10 -7.63 2.11 1.51
C GLU A 10 -8.85 1.49 0.81
N ASN A 11 -9.77 2.30 0.27
CA ASN A 11 -10.91 1.79 -0.51
C ASN A 11 -10.47 1.09 -1.81
N TYR A 12 -9.45 1.62 -2.49
CA TYR A 12 -8.89 1.01 -3.70
C TYR A 12 -8.26 -0.36 -3.41
N TRP A 13 -7.59 -0.52 -2.26
CA TRP A 13 -7.00 -1.80 -1.85
C TRP A 13 -8.07 -2.81 -1.37
N ARG A 14 -9.06 -2.36 -0.60
CA ARG A 14 -10.14 -3.21 -0.06
C ARG A 14 -11.03 -3.81 -1.14
N THR A 15 -11.41 -3.03 -2.15
CA THR A 15 -12.26 -3.51 -3.26
C THR A 15 -11.55 -4.47 -4.21
N ARG A 16 -10.23 -4.39 -4.35
CA ARG A 16 -9.46 -5.24 -5.26
C ARG A 16 -9.06 -6.59 -4.66
N TYR A 17 -8.97 -6.70 -3.33
CA TYR A 17 -8.48 -7.92 -2.65
C TYR A 17 -9.52 -8.59 -1.73
N GLY A 18 -10.80 -8.19 -1.82
CA GLY A 18 -11.91 -8.93 -1.19
C GLY A 18 -11.95 -8.87 0.34
N LEU A 19 -11.45 -7.78 0.93
CA LEU A 19 -11.71 -7.50 2.35
C LEU A 19 -13.17 -7.03 2.50
N PRO A 20 -13.94 -7.50 3.49
CA PRO A 20 -15.32 -7.09 3.66
C PRO A 20 -15.40 -5.56 3.79
N PRO A 21 -16.38 -4.89 3.16
CA PRO A 21 -16.62 -3.50 3.45
C PRO A 21 -16.95 -3.38 4.94
N ASP A 22 -16.47 -2.30 5.58
CA ASP A 22 -16.83 -1.95 6.95
C ASP A 22 -18.30 -2.30 7.17
N ALA A 23 -18.56 -3.31 8.01
CA ALA A 23 -19.89 -3.49 8.52
C ALA A 23 -20.23 -2.15 9.18
N ASP A 24 -21.25 -1.47 8.65
CA ASP A 24 -21.92 -0.33 9.27
C ASP A 24 -22.24 -0.75 10.72
N ASN A 25 -21.30 -0.54 11.65
CA ASN A 25 -21.51 -0.78 13.08
C ASN A 25 -22.63 0.13 13.62
N ASP A 26 -22.96 1.19 12.89
CA ASP A 26 -24.10 2.07 13.14
C ASP A 26 -25.46 1.51 12.70
N LYS A 27 -25.52 0.54 11.78
CA LYS A 27 -26.78 -0.15 11.44
C LYS A 27 -27.05 -1.34 12.34
N ILE A 28 -26.03 -2.07 12.75
CA ILE A 28 -26.19 -3.23 13.64
C ILE A 28 -26.66 -2.79 15.05
N LEU A 29 -26.28 -1.59 15.50
CA LEU A 29 -26.80 -1.01 16.75
C LEU A 29 -28.24 -0.48 16.63
N LYS A 30 -28.69 -0.04 15.44
CA LYS A 30 -30.07 0.42 15.23
C LYS A 30 -31.05 -0.74 15.00
N ASP A 31 -30.62 -1.81 14.35
CA ASP A 31 -31.48 -2.99 14.12
C ASP A 31 -31.63 -3.87 15.37
N LYS A 32 -30.67 -3.83 16.31
CA LYS A 32 -30.82 -4.51 17.62
C LYS A 32 -31.82 -3.80 18.54
N ALA A 33 -31.86 -2.46 18.53
CA ALA A 33 -32.85 -1.69 19.29
C ALA A 33 -34.29 -1.83 18.77
N ALA A 34 -34.47 -2.30 17.53
CA ALA A 34 -35.78 -2.54 16.92
C ALA A 34 -36.30 -3.98 17.09
N ARG A 35 -35.50 -4.92 17.60
CA ARG A 35 -35.89 -6.35 17.73
C ARG A 35 -36.42 -6.77 19.10
N ASP A 36 -36.32 -5.92 20.13
CA ASP A 36 -36.78 -6.24 21.49
C ASP A 36 -38.21 -5.74 21.81
N ILE A 37 -39.04 -5.48 20.80
CA ILE A 37 -40.46 -5.20 20.99
C ILE A 37 -41.27 -6.08 20.04
N GLY A 38 -41.96 -7.07 20.58
CA GLY A 38 -43.07 -7.75 19.90
C GLY A 38 -44.23 -7.97 20.87
N PRO A 39 -45.42 -8.43 20.40
CA PRO A 39 -45.92 -8.47 19.03
C PRO A 39 -47.31 -7.81 18.86
N SER A 40 -47.65 -7.31 17.67
CA SER A 40 -49.04 -7.01 17.31
C SER A 40 -49.31 -7.20 15.81
N ALA A 41 -50.02 -8.28 15.54
CA ALA A 41 -51.11 -8.48 14.57
C ALA A 41 -51.04 -7.85 13.15
N LYS A 42 -51.12 -8.78 12.17
CA LYS A 42 -51.97 -8.78 10.96
C LYS A 42 -51.80 -7.62 9.95
N SER A 43 -51.42 -7.96 8.72
CA SER A 43 -52.29 -7.81 7.53
C SER A 43 -51.55 -8.13 6.23
N ALA A 44 -52.29 -8.77 5.32
CA ALA A 44 -51.90 -9.18 3.99
C ALA A 44 -51.83 -8.00 2.99
N SER A 45 -51.01 -8.17 1.94
CA SER A 45 -51.42 -8.19 0.53
C SER A 45 -50.51 -7.42 -0.44
N ARG A 46 -50.28 -8.09 -1.58
CA ARG A 46 -50.26 -7.58 -2.98
C ARG A 46 -49.12 -6.65 -3.48
N LYS A 47 -48.55 -7.18 -4.58
CA LYS A 47 -48.33 -6.57 -5.92
C LYS A 47 -46.99 -5.88 -6.22
N LYS A 48 -46.25 -6.53 -7.13
CA LYS A 48 -45.52 -6.01 -8.31
C LYS A 48 -45.44 -4.49 -8.46
N ARG A 49 -44.22 -3.98 -8.70
CA ARG A 49 -43.93 -3.11 -9.86
C ARG A 49 -42.44 -3.06 -10.21
N LEU A 50 -42.22 -3.12 -11.52
CA LEU A 50 -41.00 -2.94 -12.30
C LEU A 50 -40.73 -1.44 -12.53
N ILE A 51 -39.53 -1.18 -13.07
CA ILE A 51 -39.02 -0.02 -13.84
C ILE A 51 -38.58 1.25 -13.08
N ASN A 52 -37.27 1.56 -13.09
CA ASN A 52 -36.67 2.63 -13.93
C ASN A 52 -35.19 2.88 -13.59
N ASN A 53 -34.31 2.46 -14.51
CA ASN A 53 -32.97 3.02 -14.65
C ASN A 53 -33.10 4.42 -15.25
N ALA A 54 -32.62 5.44 -14.55
CA ALA A 54 -32.53 6.81 -15.05
C ALA A 54 -31.07 7.26 -15.09
N PHE A 55 -30.57 7.50 -16.31
CA PHE A 55 -29.32 8.20 -16.60
C PHE A 55 -29.31 9.62 -15.99
N PRO A 56 -28.18 10.11 -15.45
CA PRO A 56 -27.99 11.53 -15.25
C PRO A 56 -27.30 12.20 -16.47
N SER A 57 -27.99 13.22 -16.98
CA SER A 57 -27.64 14.11 -18.10
C SER A 57 -26.33 14.93 -17.96
N PRO A 58 -25.75 15.47 -19.06
CA PRO A 58 -24.37 15.99 -19.12
C PRO A 58 -24.20 17.51 -18.84
N ARG A 59 -25.13 18.18 -18.14
CA ARG A 59 -25.14 19.65 -18.06
C ARG A 59 -24.48 20.31 -16.84
N ARG A 60 -23.98 19.57 -15.84
CA ARG A 60 -23.39 20.16 -14.62
C ARG A 60 -21.85 20.21 -14.58
N ARG A 61 -21.14 19.74 -15.61
CA ARG A 61 -19.66 19.65 -15.60
C ARG A 61 -18.93 20.95 -15.99
N ARG A 62 -19.59 21.89 -16.68
CA ARG A 62 -18.93 23.10 -17.21
C ARG A 62 -18.75 24.24 -16.19
N TRP A 63 -19.54 24.27 -15.11
CA TRP A 63 -19.47 25.38 -14.14
C TRP A 63 -18.35 25.22 -13.09
N ARG A 64 -17.90 23.99 -12.83
CA ARG A 64 -16.81 23.70 -11.87
C ARG A 64 -15.41 23.98 -12.42
N ILE A 65 -15.26 24.04 -13.75
CA ILE A 65 -13.95 24.27 -14.41
C ILE A 65 -13.58 25.77 -14.34
N TRP A 66 -14.55 26.68 -14.32
CA TRP A 66 -14.28 28.12 -14.28
C TRP A 66 -13.82 28.63 -12.90
N LEU A 67 -14.20 27.98 -11.81
CA LEU A 67 -13.76 28.37 -10.45
C LEU A 67 -12.33 27.92 -10.10
N ALA A 68 -11.81 26.89 -10.76
CA ALA A 68 -10.45 26.39 -10.53
C ALA A 68 -9.37 27.25 -11.21
N VAL A 69 -9.69 27.88 -12.34
CA VAL A 69 -8.72 28.71 -13.09
C VAL A 69 -8.47 30.06 -12.41
N SER A 70 -9.46 30.63 -11.70
CA SER A 70 -9.30 31.90 -11.00
C SER A 70 -8.42 31.82 -9.73
N LEU A 71 -8.30 30.65 -9.10
CA LEU A 71 -7.49 30.47 -7.89
C LEU A 71 -5.99 30.24 -8.18
N PHE A 72 -5.63 29.78 -9.38
CA PHE A 72 -4.24 29.54 -9.75
C PHE A 72 -3.49 30.84 -10.14
N VAL A 73 -4.19 31.83 -10.70
CA VAL A 73 -3.59 33.10 -11.13
C VAL A 73 -3.24 34.02 -9.95
N LEU A 74 -4.00 33.95 -8.85
CA LEU A 74 -3.72 34.75 -7.64
C LEU A 74 -2.59 34.20 -6.76
N SER A 75 -2.31 32.89 -6.84
CA SER A 75 -1.20 32.27 -6.08
C SER A 75 0.18 32.51 -6.71
N GLY A 76 0.25 32.69 -8.04
CA GLY A 76 1.53 32.91 -8.75
C GLY A 76 2.11 34.31 -8.55
N ALA A 77 1.26 35.33 -8.37
CA ALA A 77 1.70 36.72 -8.20
C ALA A 77 2.30 37.01 -6.81
N ALA A 78 1.95 36.23 -5.78
CA ALA A 78 2.45 36.45 -4.42
C ALA A 78 3.88 35.93 -4.20
N TYR A 79 4.37 34.99 -5.01
CA TYR A 79 5.68 34.38 -4.81
C TYR A 79 6.84 35.16 -5.46
N VAL A 80 6.56 35.99 -6.47
CA VAL A 80 7.58 36.81 -7.15
C VAL A 80 7.96 38.06 -6.34
N ALA A 81 7.16 38.45 -5.34
CA ALA A 81 7.39 39.67 -4.55
C ALA A 81 8.23 39.48 -3.28
N LEU A 82 8.74 38.28 -3.00
CA LEU A 82 9.38 37.94 -1.71
C LEU A 82 10.82 37.39 -1.80
N GLN A 83 11.53 37.61 -2.90
CA GLN A 83 12.98 37.34 -2.92
C GLN A 83 13.78 38.56 -2.44
N PRO A 84 14.70 38.40 -1.47
CA PRO A 84 15.60 39.46 -1.03
C PRO A 84 16.74 39.71 -2.03
N ASP A 85 16.95 40.99 -2.36
CA ASP A 85 18.09 41.51 -3.12
C ASP A 85 19.40 41.34 -2.32
N ASP A 86 20.32 40.49 -2.77
CA ASP A 86 21.74 40.57 -2.38
C ASP A 86 22.52 41.28 -3.50
N ARG A 87 22.59 42.60 -3.38
CA ARG A 87 23.63 43.43 -3.98
C ARG A 87 24.72 43.63 -2.94
N ASP A 88 25.92 43.13 -3.21
CA ASP A 88 27.19 43.85 -3.05
C ASP A 88 28.37 42.88 -3.20
N ALA A 89 29.15 43.05 -4.28
CA ALA A 89 30.62 42.98 -4.27
C ALA A 89 31.16 43.03 -5.72
N ALA A 90 31.54 44.24 -6.16
CA ALA A 90 32.66 44.40 -7.08
C ALA A 90 33.93 44.67 -6.24
N PRO A 91 35.13 44.39 -6.78
CA PRO A 91 35.87 45.52 -7.30
C PRO A 91 36.61 45.28 -8.64
N SER A 92 36.69 46.39 -9.36
CA SER A 92 37.58 46.82 -10.46
C SER A 92 38.95 46.13 -10.60
N GLY A 93 39.37 45.80 -11.81
CA GLY A 93 40.22 46.69 -12.62
C GLY A 93 40.80 46.01 -13.88
N PRO A 94 41.39 46.78 -14.83
CA PRO A 94 41.19 46.59 -16.27
C PRO A 94 42.43 46.10 -17.03
N GLU A 95 42.21 45.39 -18.14
CA GLU A 95 43.22 45.33 -19.21
C GLU A 95 42.55 45.29 -20.60
N ARG A 96 42.75 46.39 -21.35
CA ARG A 96 42.48 46.49 -22.78
C ARG A 96 43.73 45.99 -23.51
N ILE A 97 43.62 44.98 -24.38
CA ILE A 97 44.53 44.83 -25.52
C ILE A 97 43.75 44.34 -26.76
N SER A 98 43.73 45.24 -27.76
CA SER A 98 43.73 45.00 -29.21
C SER A 98 42.52 44.42 -29.93
N ALA A 99 41.87 45.32 -30.67
CA ALA A 99 41.23 45.01 -31.94
C ALA A 99 42.27 44.47 -32.95
N HIS A 100 41.95 43.34 -33.58
CA HIS A 100 42.43 42.98 -34.90
C HIS A 100 41.22 42.70 -35.78
N ALA A 101 41.05 43.54 -36.79
CA ALA A 101 40.13 43.32 -37.89
C ALA A 101 40.67 42.19 -38.77
N GLY A 102 39.83 41.21 -39.09
CA GLY A 102 40.18 40.15 -40.03
C GLY A 102 39.10 39.07 -40.14
N ASN A 103 38.54 38.99 -41.35
CA ASN A 103 37.79 37.89 -41.94
C ASN A 103 36.32 37.70 -41.54
N ALA A 104 35.48 38.11 -42.49
CA ALA A 104 34.30 37.36 -42.88
C ALA A 104 34.71 35.92 -43.21
N ASP A 105 34.23 34.95 -42.44
CA ASP A 105 34.11 33.57 -42.89
C ASP A 105 33.01 32.86 -42.09
N GLY A 106 32.36 31.87 -42.72
CA GLY A 106 31.07 31.31 -42.32
C GLY A 106 30.91 30.97 -40.84
N ARG A 107 29.91 31.59 -40.20
CA ARG A 107 29.34 31.10 -38.95
C ARG A 107 28.68 29.75 -39.23
N VAL A 108 29.39 28.67 -38.96
CA VAL A 108 28.76 27.49 -38.38
C VAL A 108 28.39 27.93 -36.97
N GLU A 109 27.12 28.25 -36.72
CA GLU A 109 26.66 28.24 -35.34
C GLU A 109 26.92 26.83 -34.81
N PRO A 110 27.73 26.67 -33.76
CA PRO A 110 27.91 25.34 -33.18
C PRO A 110 26.54 24.90 -32.65
N ASP A 111 26.37 23.58 -32.63
CA ASP A 111 25.23 22.75 -32.23
C ASP A 111 24.73 22.99 -30.79
N THR A 112 24.55 24.24 -30.36
CA THR A 112 24.15 24.63 -29.01
C THR A 112 22.82 24.00 -28.62
N ALA A 113 21.87 23.94 -29.55
CA ALA A 113 20.58 23.27 -29.33
C ALA A 113 20.70 21.75 -29.14
N ALA A 114 21.66 21.09 -29.81
CA ALA A 114 21.92 19.67 -29.63
C ALA A 114 22.63 19.41 -28.28
N ALA A 115 23.59 20.26 -27.91
CA ALA A 115 24.23 20.24 -26.61
C ALA A 115 23.24 20.48 -25.46
N ASP A 116 22.29 21.41 -25.62
CA ASP A 116 21.26 21.72 -24.63
C ASP A 116 20.26 20.55 -24.45
N PHE A 117 19.91 19.85 -25.54
CA PHE A 117 19.07 18.65 -25.46
C PHE A 117 19.77 17.49 -24.75
N ASP A 118 21.04 17.25 -25.06
CA ASP A 118 21.84 16.20 -24.44
C ASP A 118 21.95 16.41 -22.92
N VAL A 119 22.18 17.66 -22.49
CA VAL A 119 22.19 18.02 -21.07
C VAL A 119 20.82 17.76 -20.42
N ALA A 120 19.72 18.11 -21.10
CA ALA A 120 18.37 17.86 -20.57
C ALA A 120 18.05 16.37 -20.46
N LEU A 121 18.53 15.55 -21.41
CA LEU A 121 18.34 14.10 -21.43
C LEU A 121 19.17 13.40 -20.36
N ASP A 122 20.40 13.83 -20.14
CA ASP A 122 21.26 13.33 -19.06
C ASP A 122 20.70 13.67 -17.68
N GLU A 123 20.22 14.90 -17.49
CA GLU A 123 19.56 15.31 -16.24
C GLU A 123 18.28 14.50 -15.99
N PHE A 124 17.47 14.25 -17.03
CA PHE A 124 16.29 13.40 -16.93
C PHE A 124 16.64 11.97 -16.52
N SER A 125 17.64 11.38 -17.18
CA SER A 125 18.10 10.01 -16.93
C SER A 125 18.66 9.87 -15.51
N SER A 126 19.47 10.83 -15.08
CA SER A 126 20.08 10.89 -13.74
C SER A 126 19.02 11.09 -12.65
N ALA A 127 18.07 12.02 -12.85
CA ALA A 127 17.01 12.28 -11.87
C ALA A 127 16.05 11.09 -11.71
N ARG A 128 15.78 10.35 -12.79
CA ARG A 128 15.00 9.10 -12.79
C ARG A 128 15.71 8.01 -12.00
N GLU A 129 17.00 7.81 -12.23
CA GLU A 129 17.78 6.84 -11.47
C GLU A 129 17.81 7.22 -9.98
N ALA A 130 18.06 8.50 -9.68
CA ALA A 130 18.06 9.03 -8.32
C ALA A 130 16.71 8.83 -7.61
N SER A 131 15.58 9.03 -8.28
CA SER A 131 14.25 8.83 -7.65
C SER A 131 14.04 7.37 -7.26
N VAL A 132 14.39 6.44 -8.15
CA VAL A 132 14.24 5.00 -7.93
C VAL A 132 15.19 4.50 -6.83
N VAL A 133 16.46 4.94 -6.85
CA VAL A 133 17.47 4.55 -5.86
C VAL A 133 17.13 5.12 -4.48
N ALA A 134 16.78 6.40 -4.39
CA ALA A 134 16.41 7.02 -3.13
C ALA A 134 15.14 6.40 -2.55
N LEU A 135 14.13 6.10 -3.38
CA LEU A 135 12.93 5.38 -2.93
C LEU A 135 13.29 3.99 -2.40
N ARG A 136 14.15 3.24 -3.10
CA ARG A 136 14.62 1.93 -2.60
C ARG A 136 15.33 2.06 -1.25
N GLY A 137 16.19 3.06 -1.09
CA GLY A 137 16.86 3.36 0.17
C GLY A 137 15.85 3.66 1.28
N TYR A 138 14.81 4.44 0.96
CA TYR A 138 13.73 4.75 1.90
C TYR A 138 12.93 3.50 2.30
N LEU A 139 12.60 2.61 1.35
CA LEU A 139 11.90 1.35 1.67
C LEU A 139 12.76 0.40 2.53
N LEU A 140 14.08 0.39 2.35
CA LEU A 140 14.97 -0.48 3.12
C LEU A 140 15.22 0.03 4.54
N THR A 141 15.29 1.35 4.72
CA THR A 141 15.76 1.95 5.98
C THR A 141 14.69 2.69 6.76
N GLU A 142 13.58 3.06 6.09
CA GLU A 142 12.57 3.99 6.59
C GLU A 142 13.17 5.35 7.05
N GLY A 143 14.39 5.66 6.60
CA GLY A 143 15.13 6.84 7.00
C GLY A 143 14.61 8.10 6.33
N GLU A 144 14.42 9.17 7.11
CA GLU A 144 13.98 10.48 6.62
C GLU A 144 14.96 11.09 5.61
N GLY A 145 16.26 10.76 5.67
CA GLY A 145 17.26 11.20 4.68
C GLY A 145 16.92 10.74 3.26
N PHE A 146 16.75 9.43 3.06
CA PHE A 146 16.35 8.86 1.77
C PHE A 146 14.96 9.33 1.32
N ARG A 147 14.05 9.59 2.27
CA ARG A 147 12.74 10.16 1.95
C ARG A 147 12.87 11.55 1.34
N GLN A 148 13.71 12.42 1.90
CA GLN A 148 13.96 13.75 1.35
C GLN A 148 14.68 13.67 0.00
N GLU A 149 15.71 12.83 -0.12
CA GLU A 149 16.40 12.60 -1.39
C GLU A 149 15.44 12.15 -2.49
N TRP A 150 14.49 11.26 -2.18
CA TRP A 150 13.45 10.84 -3.12
C TRP A 150 12.53 11.99 -3.53
N LEU A 151 12.05 12.79 -2.55
CA LEU A 151 11.21 13.95 -2.85
C LEU A 151 11.94 14.95 -3.76
N ASP A 152 13.19 15.28 -3.45
CA ASP A 152 14.02 16.18 -4.26
C ASP A 152 14.26 15.62 -5.66
N ALA A 153 14.58 14.32 -5.77
CA ALA A 153 14.78 13.66 -7.05
C ALA A 153 13.50 13.66 -7.91
N THR A 154 12.31 13.47 -7.32
CA THR A 154 11.05 13.52 -8.07
C THR A 154 10.75 14.92 -8.62
N VAL A 155 11.11 15.97 -7.88
CA VAL A 155 10.98 17.37 -8.33
C VAL A 155 11.96 17.64 -9.48
N ARG A 156 13.22 17.22 -9.35
CA ARG A 156 14.23 17.34 -10.41
C ARG A 156 13.79 16.60 -11.67
N LEU A 157 13.27 15.38 -11.53
CA LEU A 157 12.78 14.58 -12.64
C LEU A 157 11.62 15.26 -13.40
N GLN A 158 10.67 15.86 -12.68
CA GLN A 158 9.60 16.65 -13.30
C GLN A 158 10.13 17.90 -14.02
N SER A 159 11.11 18.57 -13.44
CA SER A 159 11.77 19.72 -14.06
C SER A 159 12.50 19.32 -15.35
N ALA A 160 13.28 18.24 -15.31
CA ALA A 160 14.00 17.71 -16.46
C ALA A 160 13.05 17.28 -17.59
N ALA A 161 11.93 16.62 -17.26
CA ALA A 161 10.90 16.28 -18.23
C ALA A 161 10.26 17.52 -18.89
N THR A 162 10.10 18.61 -18.14
CA THR A 162 9.59 19.89 -18.66
C THR A 162 10.61 20.55 -19.58
N ALA A 163 11.91 20.45 -19.26
CA ALA A 163 12.98 20.92 -20.14
C ALA A 163 12.97 20.15 -21.48
N LEU A 164 12.91 18.81 -21.43
CA LEU A 164 12.77 17.97 -22.63
C LEU A 164 11.55 18.34 -23.47
N GLU A 165 10.42 18.66 -22.83
CA GLU A 165 9.21 19.13 -23.53
C GLU A 165 9.46 20.41 -24.33
N ALA A 166 10.18 21.38 -23.75
CA ALA A 166 10.50 22.62 -24.43
C ALA A 166 11.35 22.40 -25.69
N HIS A 167 12.28 21.43 -25.66
CA HIS A 167 13.09 21.05 -26.82
C HIS A 167 12.29 20.28 -27.88
N SER A 168 11.22 19.57 -27.49
CA SER A 168 10.38 18.81 -28.42
C SER A 168 9.55 19.66 -29.39
N ALA A 169 9.42 20.97 -29.13
CA ALA A 169 8.59 21.89 -29.93
C ALA A 169 9.02 21.97 -31.41
N ASN A 170 10.29 21.70 -31.70
CA ASN A 170 10.85 21.77 -33.05
C ASN A 170 11.08 20.39 -33.68
N TRP A 171 10.61 19.32 -33.04
CA TRP A 171 10.78 17.96 -33.57
C TRP A 171 9.87 17.71 -34.75
N THR A 172 10.45 17.28 -35.86
CA THR A 172 9.71 16.90 -37.08
C THR A 172 9.59 15.39 -37.26
N ASP A 173 10.33 14.61 -36.47
CA ASP A 173 10.28 13.15 -36.49
C ASP A 173 9.04 12.66 -35.75
N GLY A 174 8.10 12.07 -36.50
CA GLY A 174 6.86 11.54 -35.97
C GLY A 174 7.06 10.39 -34.97
N GLN A 175 8.13 9.60 -35.09
CA GLN A 175 8.43 8.53 -34.15
C GLN A 175 8.85 9.10 -32.80
N ARG A 176 9.79 10.05 -32.78
CA ARG A 176 10.24 10.73 -31.56
C ARG A 176 9.09 11.43 -30.83
N LEU A 177 8.17 12.05 -31.56
CA LEU A 177 6.98 12.66 -30.96
C LEU A 177 6.06 11.64 -30.28
N VAL A 178 5.86 10.46 -30.87
CA VAL A 178 5.07 9.37 -30.28
C VAL A 178 5.76 8.82 -29.03
N GLU A 179 7.06 8.56 -29.11
CA GLU A 179 7.88 8.12 -27.97
C GLU A 179 7.86 9.13 -26.84
N PHE A 180 7.88 10.44 -27.14
CA PHE A 180 7.81 11.49 -26.14
C PHE A 180 6.47 11.53 -25.40
N VAL A 181 5.36 11.37 -26.12
CA VAL A 181 4.03 11.26 -25.52
C VAL A 181 3.94 10.04 -24.60
N GLU A 182 4.51 8.91 -25.03
CA GLU A 182 4.57 7.69 -24.23
C GLU A 182 5.46 7.88 -22.99
N ALA A 183 6.63 8.53 -23.12
CA ALA A 183 7.51 8.85 -22.01
C ALA A 183 6.80 9.72 -20.96
N LYS A 184 6.05 10.75 -21.38
CA LYS A 184 5.25 11.58 -20.47
C LYS A 184 4.19 10.75 -19.71
N ARG A 185 3.52 9.83 -20.41
CA ARG A 185 2.53 8.93 -19.81
C ARG A 185 3.17 8.01 -18.77
N LEU A 186 4.31 7.39 -19.13
CA LEU A 186 5.06 6.49 -18.25
C LEU A 186 5.61 7.23 -17.03
N LEU A 187 6.13 8.44 -17.20
CA LEU A 187 6.61 9.27 -16.09
C LEU A 187 5.49 9.59 -15.10
N ALA A 188 4.31 9.98 -15.59
CA ALA A 188 3.17 10.25 -14.72
C ALA A 188 2.75 9.00 -13.93
N SER A 189 2.78 7.82 -14.57
CA SER A 189 2.53 6.54 -13.91
C SER A 189 3.62 6.20 -12.88
N LEU A 190 4.91 6.38 -13.22
CA LEU A 190 6.04 6.14 -12.32
C LEU A 190 5.88 6.97 -11.04
N LEU A 191 5.71 8.29 -11.18
CA LEU A 191 5.56 9.19 -10.03
C LEU A 191 4.30 8.91 -9.20
N ALA A 192 3.25 8.36 -9.79
CA ALA A 192 2.07 7.95 -9.04
C ALA A 192 2.33 6.66 -8.23
N GLU A 193 2.97 5.66 -8.84
CA GLU A 193 3.33 4.41 -8.17
C GLU A 193 4.40 4.64 -7.08
N GLU A 194 5.42 5.46 -7.34
CA GLU A 194 6.43 5.83 -6.33
C GLU A 194 5.77 6.45 -5.09
N ARG A 195 4.83 7.39 -5.27
CA ARG A 195 4.09 7.99 -4.14
C ARG A 195 3.22 6.99 -3.42
N ALA A 196 2.55 6.10 -4.15
CA ALA A 196 1.71 5.06 -3.55
C ALA A 196 2.54 4.10 -2.69
N VAL A 197 3.69 3.66 -3.21
CA VAL A 197 4.62 2.77 -2.49
C VAL A 197 5.30 3.48 -1.31
N ALA A 198 5.73 4.73 -1.48
CA ALA A 198 6.28 5.53 -0.39
C ALA A 198 5.26 5.74 0.74
N SER A 199 3.97 5.90 0.42
CA SER A 199 2.92 6.15 1.42
C SER A 199 2.66 4.98 2.37
N ILE A 200 3.04 3.77 1.97
CA ILE A 200 2.89 2.57 2.80
C ILE A 200 4.17 2.21 3.57
N ALA A 201 5.31 2.86 3.28
CA ALA A 201 6.55 2.68 4.01
C ALA A 201 6.38 3.07 5.49
N GLY A 202 6.87 2.24 6.42
CA GLY A 202 6.68 2.44 7.86
C GLY A 202 5.23 2.31 8.36
N THR A 203 4.30 1.84 7.53
CA THR A 203 2.90 1.62 7.94
C THR A 203 2.58 0.13 8.05
N VAL A 204 1.50 -0.20 8.76
CA VAL A 204 0.99 -1.59 8.85
C VAL A 204 0.66 -2.20 7.49
N ASN A 205 0.32 -1.37 6.50
CA ASN A 205 -0.02 -1.80 5.13
C ASN A 205 1.20 -2.33 4.36
N ARG A 206 2.42 -2.09 4.83
CA ARG A 206 3.64 -2.68 4.25
C ARG A 206 3.63 -4.20 4.38
N TYR A 207 3.12 -4.71 5.50
CA TYR A 207 3.12 -6.12 5.86
C TYR A 207 1.69 -6.61 6.12
N PRO A 208 0.90 -6.88 5.06
CA PRO A 208 -0.52 -7.25 5.21
C PRO A 208 -0.73 -8.51 6.08
N GLY A 209 0.20 -9.47 6.03
CA GLY A 209 0.14 -10.65 6.89
C GLY A 209 0.40 -10.34 8.38
N LEU A 210 1.25 -9.34 8.68
CA LEU A 210 1.46 -8.88 10.05
C LEU A 210 0.23 -8.15 10.59
N GLN A 211 -0.44 -7.36 9.74
CA GLN A 211 -1.71 -6.73 10.10
C GLN A 211 -2.76 -7.80 10.43
N LEU A 212 -2.92 -8.79 9.55
CA LEU A 212 -3.86 -9.90 9.75
C LEU A 212 -3.58 -10.68 11.03
N TYR A 213 -2.29 -10.93 11.32
CA TYR A 213 -1.88 -11.57 12.57
C TYR A 213 -2.25 -10.72 13.79
N THR A 214 -1.97 -9.42 13.73
CA THR A 214 -2.14 -8.49 14.85
C THR A 214 -3.61 -8.24 15.19
N GLU A 215 -4.45 -8.14 14.17
CA GLU A 215 -5.87 -7.80 14.29
C GLU A 215 -6.77 -9.02 14.53
N ASP A 216 -6.46 -10.17 13.92
CA ASP A 216 -7.35 -11.36 13.98
C ASP A 216 -6.75 -12.53 14.77
N VAL A 217 -5.54 -12.98 14.40
CA VAL A 217 -4.99 -14.25 14.92
C VAL A 217 -4.52 -14.13 16.36
N ARG A 218 -3.73 -13.09 16.67
CA ARG A 218 -3.20 -12.85 18.01
C ARG A 218 -4.30 -12.70 19.08
N PRO A 219 -5.37 -11.91 18.87
CA PRO A 219 -6.47 -11.86 19.83
C PRO A 219 -7.23 -13.18 19.92
N ALA A 220 -7.45 -13.91 18.81
CA ALA A 220 -8.08 -15.22 18.84
C ALA A 220 -7.27 -16.25 19.66
N LEU A 221 -5.94 -16.26 19.52
CA LEU A 221 -5.03 -17.08 20.32
C LEU A 221 -5.13 -16.73 21.81
N ALA A 222 -5.14 -15.44 22.15
CA ALA A 222 -5.24 -14.99 23.54
C ALA A 222 -6.58 -15.38 24.18
N GLU A 223 -7.69 -15.23 23.44
CA GLU A 223 -9.01 -15.65 23.87
C GLU A 223 -9.07 -17.17 24.08
N ALA A 224 -8.55 -17.95 23.12
CA ALA A 224 -8.52 -19.40 23.23
C ALA A 224 -7.71 -19.87 24.45
N GLN A 225 -6.58 -19.22 24.76
CA GLN A 225 -5.79 -19.54 25.94
C GLN A 225 -6.52 -19.26 27.26
N ALA A 226 -7.24 -18.13 27.33
CA ALA A 226 -8.07 -17.81 28.50
C ALA A 226 -9.18 -18.85 28.70
N LEU A 227 -9.90 -19.20 27.63
CA LEU A 227 -10.94 -20.23 27.65
C LEU A 227 -10.40 -21.62 28.05
N CYS A 228 -9.20 -21.99 27.59
CA CYS A 228 -8.52 -23.20 28.05
C CYS A 228 -8.27 -23.19 29.56
N GLY A 229 -7.86 -22.05 30.12
CA GLY A 229 -7.66 -21.90 31.56
C GLY A 229 -8.97 -22.12 32.34
N GLU A 230 -10.04 -21.43 31.93
CA GLU A 230 -11.35 -21.53 32.56
C GLU A 230 -11.94 -22.94 32.47
N ALA A 231 -11.92 -23.53 31.28
CA ALA A 231 -12.43 -24.88 31.04
C ALA A 231 -11.65 -25.93 31.85
N MET A 232 -10.31 -25.81 31.91
CA MET A 232 -9.47 -26.72 32.70
C MET A 232 -9.78 -26.60 34.21
N SER A 233 -9.90 -25.38 34.74
CA SER A 233 -10.27 -25.16 36.13
C SER A 233 -11.64 -25.76 36.47
N ALA A 234 -12.63 -25.60 35.58
CA ALA A 234 -13.96 -26.17 35.76
C ALA A 234 -13.95 -27.71 35.71
N MET A 235 -13.20 -28.32 34.77
CA MET A 235 -13.05 -29.77 34.70
C MET A 235 -12.39 -30.34 35.96
N LEU A 236 -11.31 -29.70 36.44
CA LEU A 236 -10.58 -30.14 37.63
C LEU A 236 -11.43 -30.04 38.91
N ALA A 237 -12.33 -29.05 38.99
CA ALA A 237 -13.19 -28.87 40.16
C ALA A 237 -14.20 -30.02 40.35
N VAL A 238 -14.53 -30.74 39.26
CA VAL A 238 -15.49 -31.85 39.26
C VAL A 238 -14.78 -33.21 39.14
N SER A 239 -13.48 -33.23 38.84
CA SER A 239 -12.70 -34.45 38.66
C SER A 239 -12.36 -35.13 39.99
N SER A 240 -12.35 -36.46 40.02
CA SER A 240 -11.94 -37.28 41.17
C SER A 240 -10.84 -38.28 40.79
N PRO A 241 -10.06 -38.84 41.74
CA PRO A 241 -9.01 -39.83 41.44
C PRO A 241 -9.50 -41.08 40.69
N ASP A 242 -10.79 -41.41 40.82
CA ASP A 242 -11.41 -42.59 40.20
C ASP A 242 -12.05 -42.27 38.83
N GLU A 243 -12.28 -40.98 38.53
CA GLU A 243 -12.78 -40.49 37.23
C GLU A 243 -11.83 -39.42 36.69
N VAL A 244 -10.75 -39.90 36.05
CA VAL A 244 -9.83 -39.06 35.28
C VAL A 244 -10.55 -38.68 33.98
N GLY A 245 -11.42 -37.68 34.04
CA GLY A 245 -12.22 -37.21 32.91
C GLY A 245 -11.36 -36.69 31.73
N PRO A 246 -11.91 -35.86 30.83
CA PRO A 246 -11.22 -35.42 29.61
C PRO A 246 -10.02 -34.47 29.84
N VAL A 247 -9.55 -34.34 31.08
CA VAL A 247 -8.45 -33.46 31.51
C VAL A 247 -7.15 -33.74 30.76
N GLY A 248 -6.78 -35.01 30.56
CA GLY A 248 -5.55 -35.39 29.85
C GLY A 248 -5.54 -34.91 28.39
N PRO A 249 -6.50 -35.34 27.56
CA PRO A 249 -6.63 -34.87 26.18
C PRO A 249 -6.74 -33.34 26.07
N PHE A 250 -7.48 -32.69 26.99
CA PHE A 250 -7.61 -31.24 26.98
C PHE A 250 -6.31 -30.51 27.36
N ALA A 251 -5.48 -31.10 28.24
CA ALA A 251 -4.17 -30.57 28.57
C ALA A 251 -3.22 -30.64 27.37
N THR A 252 -3.28 -31.73 26.59
CA THR A 252 -2.56 -31.85 25.32
C THR A 252 -3.00 -30.77 24.33
N PHE A 253 -4.31 -30.58 24.13
CA PHE A 253 -4.84 -29.51 23.28
C PHE A 253 -4.33 -28.12 23.71
N ARG A 254 -4.33 -27.82 25.01
CA ARG A 254 -3.78 -26.56 25.53
C ARG A 254 -2.29 -26.41 25.19
N GLY A 255 -1.52 -27.49 25.31
CA GLY A 255 -0.09 -27.50 24.93
C GLY A 255 0.11 -27.24 23.43
N GLU A 256 -0.71 -27.85 22.57
CA GLU A 256 -0.69 -27.61 21.12
C GLU A 256 -1.02 -26.15 20.78
N LEU A 257 -1.97 -25.53 21.50
CA LEU A 257 -2.31 -24.12 21.33
C LEU A 257 -1.17 -23.17 21.75
N GLU A 258 -0.45 -23.48 22.83
CA GLU A 258 0.75 -22.72 23.24
C GLU A 258 1.87 -22.87 22.19
N ASN A 259 2.11 -24.09 21.70
CA ASN A 259 3.08 -24.34 20.64
C ASN A 259 2.72 -23.55 19.37
N LEU A 260 1.44 -23.55 18.97
CA LEU A 260 0.93 -22.76 17.85
C LEU A 260 1.24 -21.27 18.04
N LYS A 261 0.93 -20.71 19.21
CA LYS A 261 1.22 -19.31 19.50
C LYS A 261 2.70 -19.00 19.40
N GLU A 262 3.56 -19.83 19.97
CA GLU A 262 5.01 -19.61 19.98
C GLU A 262 5.61 -19.71 18.58
N GLU A 263 5.30 -20.78 17.84
CA GLU A 263 5.84 -20.99 16.49
C GLU A 263 5.32 -19.96 15.50
N VAL A 264 4.02 -19.63 15.52
CA VAL A 264 3.46 -18.56 14.68
C VAL A 264 4.09 -17.22 15.07
N GLY A 265 4.24 -16.92 16.35
CA GLY A 265 4.89 -15.69 16.81
C GLY A 265 6.30 -15.55 16.26
N ARG A 266 7.11 -16.62 16.33
CA ARG A 266 8.45 -16.68 15.73
C ARG A 266 8.42 -16.57 14.22
N TYR A 267 7.48 -17.23 13.56
CA TYR A 267 7.31 -17.18 12.12
C TYR A 267 7.03 -15.75 11.65
N ILE A 268 6.09 -15.03 12.26
CA ILE A 268 5.72 -13.67 11.85
C ILE A 268 6.89 -12.69 11.92
N VAL A 269 7.75 -12.80 12.94
CA VAL A 269 8.88 -11.87 13.14
C VAL A 269 10.18 -12.30 12.48
N ALA A 270 10.24 -13.51 11.92
CA ALA A 270 11.47 -14.02 11.34
C ALA A 270 11.85 -13.25 10.07
N SER A 271 13.14 -12.89 9.98
CA SER A 271 13.72 -12.24 8.81
C SER A 271 13.96 -13.27 7.70
N GLY A 272 13.53 -12.97 6.48
CA GLY A 272 13.75 -13.81 5.31
C GLY A 272 12.79 -14.99 5.18
N ARG A 273 13.12 -15.94 4.31
CA ARG A 273 12.31 -17.14 4.08
C ARG A 273 12.43 -18.08 5.28
N THR A 274 11.30 -18.53 5.78
CA THR A 274 11.19 -19.50 6.87
C THR A 274 10.11 -20.49 6.52
N ASP A 275 10.31 -21.76 6.84
CA ASP A 275 9.29 -22.78 6.63
C ASP A 275 8.05 -22.51 7.50
N PRO A 276 6.84 -22.84 7.01
CA PRO A 276 5.61 -22.71 7.79
C PRO A 276 5.69 -23.47 9.12
N PRO A 277 5.07 -22.96 10.20
CA PRO A 277 5.00 -23.66 11.48
C PRO A 277 4.34 -25.03 11.32
N ALA A 278 4.93 -26.08 11.87
CA ALA A 278 4.30 -27.41 11.89
C ALA A 278 3.00 -27.38 12.70
N SER A 279 2.97 -26.60 13.78
CA SER A 279 1.76 -26.35 14.58
C SER A 279 0.62 -25.68 13.80
N ALA A 280 0.91 -25.02 12.68
CA ALA A 280 -0.09 -24.36 11.83
C ALA A 280 -0.51 -25.22 10.62
N SER A 281 -0.18 -26.52 10.61
CA SER A 281 -0.59 -27.42 9.52
C SER A 281 -2.06 -27.84 9.63
N ASP A 282 -2.65 -28.19 8.48
CA ASP A 282 -4.02 -28.70 8.38
C ASP A 282 -4.21 -29.97 9.25
N GLU A 283 -3.19 -30.84 9.31
CA GLU A 283 -3.20 -32.03 10.17
C GLU A 283 -3.28 -31.65 11.65
N ASN A 284 -2.51 -30.65 12.10
CA ASN A 284 -2.54 -30.21 13.48
C ASN A 284 -3.88 -29.55 13.84
N PHE A 285 -4.44 -28.72 12.96
CA PHE A 285 -5.79 -28.15 13.15
C PHE A 285 -6.88 -29.22 13.17
N SER A 286 -6.76 -30.24 12.32
CA SER A 286 -7.66 -31.39 12.34
C SER A 286 -7.56 -32.18 13.65
N ALA A 287 -6.34 -32.43 14.15
CA ALA A 287 -6.11 -33.12 15.42
C ALA A 287 -6.68 -32.33 16.60
N MET A 288 -6.38 -31.03 16.69
CA MET A 288 -6.93 -30.14 17.73
C MET A 288 -8.46 -30.14 17.73
N ARG A 289 -9.10 -30.06 16.57
CA ARG A 289 -10.58 -30.13 16.45
C ARG A 289 -11.12 -31.49 16.89
N SER A 290 -10.49 -32.58 16.47
CA SER A 290 -10.89 -33.93 16.88
C SER A 290 -10.83 -34.08 18.40
N THR A 291 -9.78 -33.54 19.04
CA THR A 291 -9.65 -33.51 20.50
C THR A 291 -10.78 -32.73 21.14
N LEU A 292 -11.09 -31.51 20.67
CA LEU A 292 -12.19 -30.71 21.23
C LEU A 292 -13.56 -31.39 21.08
N VAL A 293 -13.84 -32.02 19.94
CA VAL A 293 -15.09 -32.78 19.74
C VAL A 293 -15.18 -33.98 20.68
N SER A 294 -14.07 -34.71 20.88
CA SER A 294 -14.02 -35.82 21.83
C SER A 294 -14.23 -35.35 23.28
N VAL A 295 -13.65 -34.21 23.64
CA VAL A 295 -13.76 -33.60 24.98
C VAL A 295 -15.18 -33.08 25.21
N HIS A 296 -15.81 -32.48 24.20
CA HIS A 296 -17.16 -31.91 24.28
C HIS A 296 -18.22 -32.87 24.85
N GLU A 297 -18.17 -34.14 24.45
CA GLU A 297 -19.13 -35.16 24.91
C GLU A 297 -18.93 -35.56 26.37
N GLN A 298 -17.74 -35.32 26.92
CA GLN A 298 -17.31 -35.82 28.24
C GLN A 298 -17.24 -34.72 29.30
N VAL A 299 -17.28 -33.44 28.91
CA VAL A 299 -17.21 -32.31 29.84
C VAL A 299 -18.56 -31.99 30.49
N PRO A 300 -18.55 -31.37 31.69
CA PRO A 300 -19.75 -30.82 32.30
C PRO A 300 -20.49 -29.88 31.35
N HIS A 301 -21.82 -29.83 31.47
CA HIS A 301 -22.67 -29.02 30.61
C HIS A 301 -22.26 -27.53 30.61
N ASP A 302 -21.80 -27.02 31.74
CA ASP A 302 -21.40 -25.61 31.91
C ASP A 302 -20.08 -25.25 31.22
N VAL A 303 -19.32 -26.24 30.74
CA VAL A 303 -18.05 -26.08 30.01
C VAL A 303 -18.22 -26.21 28.49
N ARG A 304 -19.33 -26.79 28.04
CA ARG A 304 -19.60 -27.01 26.61
C ARG A 304 -19.56 -25.73 25.77
N PRO A 305 -20.15 -24.58 26.20
CA PRO A 305 -20.07 -23.35 25.43
C PRO A 305 -18.64 -22.86 25.18
N GLN A 306 -17.73 -23.06 26.15
CA GLN A 306 -16.32 -22.72 26.01
C GLN A 306 -15.64 -23.63 24.98
N ILE A 307 -15.96 -24.93 24.97
CA ILE A 307 -15.45 -25.88 23.95
C ILE A 307 -15.96 -25.50 22.55
N GLU A 308 -17.24 -25.17 22.41
CA GLU A 308 -17.81 -24.71 21.12
C GLU A 308 -17.13 -23.42 20.63
N ARG A 309 -16.87 -22.48 21.55
CA ARG A 309 -16.14 -21.25 21.22
C ARG A 309 -14.70 -21.53 20.78
N LEU A 310 -14.01 -22.46 21.43
CA LEU A 310 -12.66 -22.90 21.04
C LEU A 310 -12.65 -23.50 19.63
N ILE A 311 -13.63 -24.34 19.28
CA ILE A 311 -13.76 -24.89 17.92
C ILE A 311 -13.93 -23.77 16.90
N SER A 312 -14.78 -22.78 17.20
CA SER A 312 -14.98 -21.61 16.33
C SER A 312 -13.69 -20.79 16.16
N LEU A 313 -12.94 -20.57 17.24
CA LEU A 313 -11.68 -19.82 17.20
C LEU A 313 -10.62 -20.56 16.37
N LEU A 314 -10.52 -21.89 16.50
CA LEU A 314 -9.62 -22.70 15.66
C LEU A 314 -9.91 -22.53 14.17
N GLY A 315 -11.19 -22.52 13.77
CA GLY A 315 -11.56 -22.31 12.37
C GLY A 315 -11.14 -20.94 11.83
N VAL A 316 -11.31 -19.89 12.63
CA VAL A 316 -10.85 -18.53 12.27
C VAL A 316 -9.32 -18.50 12.15
N MET A 317 -8.62 -19.07 13.14
CA MET A 317 -7.17 -19.09 13.15
C MET A 317 -6.59 -19.86 11.95
N GLU A 318 -7.11 -21.04 11.64
CA GLU A 318 -6.71 -21.83 10.47
C GLU A 318 -6.86 -21.04 9.17
N GLU A 319 -8.03 -20.44 8.93
CA GLU A 319 -8.29 -19.65 7.72
C GLU A 319 -7.30 -18.47 7.60
N LYS A 320 -7.12 -17.71 8.68
CA LYS A 320 -6.26 -16.51 8.66
C LYS A 320 -4.78 -16.89 8.59
N LEU A 321 -4.35 -17.93 9.30
CA LEU A 321 -2.97 -18.42 9.25
C LEU A 321 -2.61 -18.98 7.87
N GLY A 322 -3.53 -19.70 7.22
CA GLY A 322 -3.32 -20.13 5.83
C GLY A 322 -3.07 -18.95 4.89
N ARG A 323 -3.81 -17.85 5.03
CA ARG A 323 -3.57 -16.61 4.26
C ARG A 323 -2.23 -15.96 4.58
N ILE A 324 -1.85 -15.89 5.86
CA ILE A 324 -0.57 -15.34 6.29
C ILE A 324 0.59 -16.15 5.70
N ILE A 325 0.53 -17.48 5.81
CA ILE A 325 1.54 -18.39 5.27
C ILE A 325 1.66 -18.22 3.76
N ALA A 326 0.53 -18.14 3.04
CA ALA A 326 0.53 -17.89 1.60
C ALA A 326 1.15 -16.53 1.24
N LEU A 327 0.82 -15.46 1.97
CA LEU A 327 1.43 -14.14 1.76
C LEU A 327 2.94 -14.15 2.02
N ARG A 328 3.41 -14.98 2.96
CA ARG A 328 4.82 -15.08 3.32
C ARG A 328 5.63 -15.98 2.40
N ALA A 329 4.98 -16.99 1.81
CA ALA A 329 5.55 -17.81 0.75
C ALA A 329 5.68 -17.04 -0.57
N ASP A 330 4.75 -16.12 -0.83
CA ASP A 330 4.78 -15.20 -1.97
C ASP A 330 5.71 -14.00 -1.69
N GLU A 331 6.19 -13.32 -2.72
CA GLU A 331 7.02 -12.11 -2.60
C GLU A 331 6.22 -10.92 -1.99
N ARG A 332 4.92 -11.12 -1.75
CA ARG A 332 3.95 -10.13 -1.26
C ARG A 332 3.97 -9.91 0.25
N TRP A 333 4.84 -10.60 0.99
CA TRP A 333 5.01 -10.36 2.43
C TRP A 333 5.39 -8.92 2.74
N ASP A 334 6.41 -8.40 2.06
CA ASP A 334 6.76 -6.99 2.03
C ASP A 334 6.14 -6.40 0.75
N TYR A 335 4.91 -5.92 0.88
CA TYR A 335 4.15 -5.43 -0.26
C TYR A 335 4.79 -4.19 -0.89
N ALA A 336 5.47 -3.36 -0.10
CA ALA A 336 6.17 -2.20 -0.62
C ALA A 336 7.33 -2.63 -1.53
N ARG A 337 8.10 -3.63 -1.10
CA ARG A 337 9.14 -4.25 -1.93
C ARG A 337 8.55 -4.90 -3.18
N TYR A 338 7.50 -5.70 -3.05
CA TYR A 338 6.82 -6.34 -4.17
C TYR A 338 6.33 -5.31 -5.20
N ALA A 339 5.67 -4.25 -4.76
CA ALA A 339 5.16 -3.19 -5.64
C ALA A 339 6.30 -2.40 -6.30
N PHE A 340 7.39 -2.15 -5.58
CA PHE A 340 8.60 -1.55 -6.14
C PHE A 340 9.17 -2.41 -7.28
N GLU A 341 9.37 -3.71 -7.05
CA GLU A 341 9.96 -4.63 -8.02
C GLU A 341 9.03 -4.88 -9.24
N THR A 342 7.71 -4.97 -9.03
CA THR A 342 6.76 -5.35 -10.09
C THR A 342 6.08 -4.17 -10.80
N ARG A 343 6.13 -2.95 -10.25
CA ARG A 343 5.46 -1.78 -10.83
C ARG A 343 6.40 -0.63 -11.10
N ILE A 344 7.31 -0.31 -10.18
CA ILE A 344 8.22 0.85 -10.32
C ILE A 344 9.37 0.50 -11.26
N LEU A 345 10.10 -0.60 -11.01
CA LEU A 345 11.23 -0.99 -11.86
C LEU A 345 10.86 -1.16 -13.34
N PRO A 346 9.72 -1.80 -13.72
CA PRO A 346 9.35 -1.91 -15.12
C PRO A 346 9.00 -0.57 -15.77
N LEU A 347 8.40 0.38 -15.04
CA LEU A 347 8.11 1.72 -15.56
C LEU A 347 9.40 2.52 -15.75
N ALA A 348 10.32 2.47 -14.78
CA ALA A 348 11.63 3.10 -14.87
C ALA A 348 12.45 2.52 -16.04
N GLY A 349 12.46 1.19 -16.20
CA GLY A 349 13.15 0.51 -17.31
C GLY A 349 12.64 0.94 -18.69
N LYS A 350 11.31 1.04 -18.88
CA LYS A 350 10.75 1.53 -20.15
C LYS A 350 11.12 2.98 -20.45
N LEU A 351 11.19 3.83 -19.42
CA LEU A 351 11.68 5.20 -19.58
C LEU A 351 13.17 5.24 -19.95
N GLU A 352 13.97 4.30 -19.45
CA GLU A 352 15.37 4.12 -19.87
C GLU A 352 15.45 3.80 -21.35
N GLU A 353 14.67 2.82 -21.80
CA GLU A 353 14.70 2.32 -23.17
C GLU A 353 14.36 3.44 -24.16
N ILE A 354 13.35 4.27 -23.84
CA ILE A 354 12.99 5.44 -24.64
C ILE A 354 14.11 6.49 -24.62
N ALA A 355 14.67 6.82 -23.45
CA ALA A 355 15.74 7.81 -23.34
C ALA A 355 17.02 7.37 -24.07
N ALA A 356 17.39 6.09 -23.97
CA ALA A 356 18.50 5.49 -24.70
C ALA A 356 18.25 5.52 -26.22
N GLY A 357 17.02 5.24 -26.66
CA GLY A 357 16.63 5.34 -28.07
C GLY A 357 16.82 6.74 -28.66
N TRP A 358 16.64 7.79 -27.87
CA TRP A 358 16.92 9.18 -28.30
C TRP A 358 18.42 9.48 -28.41
N ASN A 359 19.26 8.81 -27.61
CA ASN A 359 20.72 8.91 -27.68
C ASN A 359 21.30 8.12 -28.87
N ASP A 360 20.76 6.94 -29.18
CA ASP A 360 21.24 6.06 -30.25
C ASP A 360 20.79 6.50 -31.65
N ALA A 361 19.74 7.32 -31.76
CA ALA A 361 19.25 7.86 -33.03
C ALA A 361 20.06 9.08 -33.54
N LYS A 362 21.29 9.26 -33.04
CA LYS A 362 22.31 10.19 -33.53
C LYS A 362 23.10 9.55 -34.67
#